data_AF-A0A094K1U8-F1
#
_entry.id   AF-A0A094K1U8-F1
#
_cell.length_a   1.000
_cell.length_b   1.000
_cell.length_c   1.000
_cell.angle_alpha   90.00
_cell.angle_beta   90.00
_cell.angle_gamma   90.00
#
_symmetry.space_group_name_H-M   'P 1'
#
loop_
_entity.id
_entity.type
_entity.pdbx_description
1 polymer ?
#
loop_
_entity_poly.entity_id
_entity_poly.type
_entity_poly.pdbx_seq_one_letter_code
_entity_poly.pdbx_strand_id
1 'polypeptide(L)'
;DLWGPLVLCVSLALMLQGGSADSKDDGGPQFAEVFVIIWFGAVVITLNSKLLGGTISFFQSLCVLGYCVLPLTVAMLVCRLVLLAGSGTVSFIIRLIVVVAMFGWSTLASTAFLADSQPPNRKALVVYPIFLFYFVISWMILTFTPQ
;
A
#
# COMPACT_ATOMS: atom_id res chain seq x y z
N ASP A 1 -11.30 -5.28 13.90
CA ASP A 1 -10.26 -6.32 13.77
C ASP A 1 -8.90 -5.74 13.38
N LEU A 2 -7.97 -5.63 14.33
CA LEU A 2 -6.62 -5.10 14.05
C LEU A 2 -5.69 -6.12 13.36
N TRP A 3 -6.05 -7.41 13.39
CA TRP A 3 -5.24 -8.51 12.85
C TRP A 3 -5.13 -8.50 11.32
N GLY A 4 -6.22 -8.23 10.60
CA GLY A 4 -6.22 -8.23 9.12
C GLY A 4 -5.20 -7.27 8.49
N PRO A 5 -5.19 -5.98 8.86
CA PRO A 5 -4.23 -5.00 8.37
C PRO A 5 -2.78 -5.34 8.73
N LEU A 6 -2.57 -5.88 9.93
CA LEU A 6 -1.25 -6.25 10.43
C LEU A 6 -0.70 -7.44 9.63
N VAL A 7 -1.53 -8.46 9.37
CA VAL A 7 -1.19 -9.61 8.52
C VAL A 7 -0.92 -9.18 7.07
N LEU A 8 -1.69 -8.23 6.53
CA LEU A 8 -1.47 -7.71 5.17
C LEU A 8 -0.18 -6.89 5.05
N CYS A 9 0.12 -6.08 6.07
CA CYS A 9 1.35 -5.31 6.13
C CYS A 9 2.59 -6.24 6.24
N VAL A 10 2.53 -7.23 7.14
CA VAL A 10 3.60 -8.22 7.31
C VAL A 10 3.77 -9.07 6.05
N SER A 11 2.69 -9.50 5.41
CA SER A 11 2.79 -10.30 4.17
C SER A 11 3.38 -9.51 3.00
N LEU A 12 3.01 -8.23 2.82
CA LEU A 12 3.65 -7.36 1.82
C LEU A 12 5.14 -7.16 2.11
N ALA A 13 5.50 -6.89 3.38
CA ALA A 13 6.88 -6.68 3.77
C ALA A 13 7.73 -7.96 3.62
N LEU A 14 7.19 -9.15 3.92
CA LEU A 14 7.83 -10.43 3.67
C LEU A 14 7.98 -10.73 2.17
N MET A 15 6.98 -10.39 1.36
CA MET A 15 7.07 -10.55 -0.11
C MET A 15 8.12 -9.63 -0.71
N LEU A 16 8.22 -8.38 -0.24
CA LEU A 16 9.31 -7.46 -0.59
C LEU A 16 10.66 -8.07 -0.21
N GLN A 17 10.80 -8.59 1.00
CA GLN A 17 12.07 -9.16 1.48
C GLN A 17 12.51 -10.44 0.74
N GLY A 18 11.58 -11.35 0.42
CA GLY A 18 11.87 -12.62 -0.25
C GLY A 18 12.33 -12.52 -1.71
N GLY A 19 12.60 -11.31 -2.22
CA GLY A 19 13.19 -11.08 -3.55
C GLY A 19 14.70 -10.88 -3.51
N SER A 20 15.28 -10.59 -2.35
CA SER A 20 16.73 -10.40 -2.15
C SER A 20 17.40 -11.70 -1.68
N ALA A 21 17.20 -12.79 -2.43
CA ALA A 21 17.77 -14.10 -2.07
C ALA A 21 19.30 -14.18 -2.26
N ASP A 22 19.98 -13.11 -2.66
CA ASP A 22 21.42 -13.10 -2.86
C ASP A 22 22.13 -11.86 -2.29
N SER A 23 22.04 -11.67 -0.97
CA SER A 23 23.10 -11.01 -0.20
C SER A 23 22.80 -11.12 1.29
N LYS A 24 23.58 -11.97 1.95
CA LYS A 24 23.66 -12.07 3.42
C LYS A 24 23.90 -10.66 3.97
N ASP A 25 23.00 -10.21 4.87
CA ASP A 25 23.13 -9.08 5.81
C ASP A 25 22.35 -7.77 5.56
N ASP A 26 21.59 -7.59 4.47
CA ASP A 26 20.87 -6.31 4.19
C ASP A 26 19.33 -6.39 4.01
N GLY A 27 18.73 -7.57 4.18
CA GLY A 27 17.28 -7.74 4.00
C GLY A 27 16.44 -7.14 5.13
N GLY A 28 16.94 -7.15 6.38
CA GLY A 28 16.21 -6.71 7.59
C GLY A 28 15.74 -5.24 7.58
N PRO A 29 16.61 -4.27 7.19
CA PRO A 29 16.27 -2.86 7.14
C PRO A 29 15.07 -2.53 6.24
N GLN A 30 14.96 -3.19 5.07
CA GLN A 30 13.89 -2.93 4.10
C GLN A 30 12.51 -3.36 4.61
N PHE A 31 12.44 -4.48 5.34
CA PHE A 31 11.20 -4.93 5.98
C PHE A 31 10.72 -3.90 7.02
N ALA A 32 11.64 -3.46 7.88
CA ALA A 32 11.33 -2.48 8.92
C ALA A 32 10.92 -1.13 8.33
N GLU A 33 11.59 -0.68 7.27
CA GLU A 33 11.27 0.56 6.55
C GLU A 33 9.85 0.53 5.99
N VAL A 34 9.50 -0.48 5.20
CA VAL A 34 8.17 -0.61 4.58
C VAL A 34 7.09 -0.73 5.67
N PHE A 35 7.35 -1.52 6.70
CA PHE A 35 6.42 -1.66 7.84
C PHE A 35 6.18 -0.32 8.55
N VAL A 36 7.25 0.43 8.84
CA VAL A 36 7.16 1.74 9.49
C VAL A 36 6.41 2.73 8.59
N ILE A 37 6.69 2.79 7.29
CA ILE A 37 6.01 3.70 6.35
C ILE A 37 4.50 3.39 6.29
N ILE A 38 4.12 2.12 6.17
CA ILE A 38 2.71 1.72 6.07
C ILE A 38 1.98 1.99 7.38
N TRP A 39 2.57 1.61 8.52
CA TRP A 39 1.93 1.75 9.82
C TRP A 39 1.84 3.21 10.25
N PHE A 40 2.96 3.94 10.17
CA PHE A 40 3.01 5.36 10.49
C PHE A 40 2.15 6.19 9.54
N GLY A 41 2.21 5.91 8.23
CA GLY A 41 1.37 6.57 7.23
C GLY A 41 -0.12 6.35 7.50
N ALA A 42 -0.54 5.12 7.81
CA ALA A 42 -1.93 4.83 8.16
C ALA A 42 -2.37 5.58 9.42
N VAL A 43 -1.54 5.62 10.47
CA VAL A 43 -1.81 6.39 11.69
C VAL A 43 -1.99 7.87 11.39
N VAL A 44 -1.10 8.47 10.60
CA VAL A 44 -1.18 9.88 10.21
C VAL A 44 -2.47 10.17 9.44
N ILE A 45 -2.84 9.34 8.46
CA ILE A 45 -4.07 9.51 7.67
C ILE A 45 -5.31 9.39 8.55
N THR A 46 -5.33 8.40 9.44
CA THR A 46 -6.45 8.19 10.35
C THR A 46 -6.57 9.35 11.35
N LEU A 47 -5.46 9.84 11.90
CA LEU A 47 -5.47 11.02 12.78
C LEU A 47 -6.00 12.26 12.05
N ASN A 48 -5.55 12.50 10.81
CA ASN A 48 -6.06 13.59 9.97
C ASN A 48 -7.57 13.43 9.75
N SER A 49 -8.03 12.23 9.36
CA SER A 49 -9.46 11.94 9.16
C SER A 49 -10.28 12.17 10.43
N LYS A 50 -9.71 11.88 11.62
CA LYS A 50 -10.35 12.14 12.90
C LYS A 50 -10.39 13.61 13.28
N LEU A 51 -9.28 14.34 13.13
CA LEU A 51 -9.20 15.79 13.36
C LEU A 51 -10.15 16.57 12.45
N LEU A 52 -10.41 16.06 11.24
CA LEU A 52 -11.34 16.67 10.31
C LEU A 52 -12.82 16.46 10.66
N GLY A 53 -13.14 15.67 11.70
CA GLY A 53 -14.50 15.40 12.15
C GLY A 53 -15.07 14.07 11.66
N GLY A 54 -14.23 13.12 11.25
CA GLY A 54 -14.64 11.80 10.80
C GLY A 54 -15.36 10.97 11.87
N THR A 55 -16.53 10.45 11.51
CA THR A 55 -17.39 9.67 12.41
C THR A 55 -16.85 8.26 12.66
N ILE A 56 -16.10 7.67 11.72
CA ILE A 56 -15.54 6.31 11.81
C ILE A 56 -14.42 6.20 12.84
N SER A 57 -14.45 5.18 13.72
CA SER A 57 -13.43 4.90 14.75
C SER A 57 -12.00 4.84 14.21
N PHE A 58 -11.01 5.24 15.02
CA PHE A 58 -9.59 5.27 14.65
C PHE A 58 -9.13 3.91 14.09
N PHE A 59 -9.36 2.84 14.84
CA PHE A 59 -8.95 1.51 14.42
C PHE A 59 -9.68 1.01 13.17
N GLN A 60 -10.93 1.41 12.95
CA GLN A 60 -11.67 1.02 11.76
C GLN A 60 -11.12 1.69 10.49
N SER A 61 -10.76 2.97 10.58
CA SER A 61 -10.10 3.67 9.47
C SER A 61 -8.73 3.07 9.15
N LEU A 62 -7.92 2.74 10.18
CA LEU A 62 -6.68 2.00 10.00
C LEU A 62 -6.92 0.66 9.30
N CYS A 63 -7.97 -0.05 9.70
CA CYS A 63 -8.29 -1.33 9.13
C CYS A 63 -8.67 -1.24 7.65
N VAL A 64 -9.57 -0.31 7.30
CA VAL A 64 -10.00 -0.08 5.92
C VAL A 64 -8.80 0.29 5.02
N LEU A 65 -7.92 1.19 5.49
CA LEU A 65 -6.69 1.53 4.78
C LEU A 65 -5.81 0.29 4.55
N GLY A 66 -5.62 -0.56 5.56
CA GLY A 66 -4.86 -1.80 5.41
C GLY A 66 -5.51 -2.82 4.47
N TYR A 67 -6.82 -2.98 4.50
CA TYR A 67 -7.54 -3.88 3.58
C TYR A 67 -7.44 -3.43 2.13
N CYS A 68 -7.47 -2.13 1.90
CA CYS A 68 -7.29 -1.55 0.58
C CYS A 68 -5.85 -1.68 0.05
N VAL A 69 -4.86 -2.15 0.84
CA VAL A 69 -3.52 -2.49 0.35
C VAL A 69 -3.48 -3.88 -0.30
N LEU A 70 -4.46 -4.76 -0.05
CA LEU A 70 -4.52 -6.12 -0.60
C LEU A 70 -4.44 -6.18 -2.15
N PRO A 71 -5.13 -5.31 -2.92
CA PRO A 71 -4.94 -5.27 -4.37
C PRO A 71 -3.49 -4.96 -4.79
N LEU A 72 -2.77 -4.11 -4.04
CA LEU A 72 -1.34 -3.85 -4.28
C LEU A 72 -0.47 -5.06 -3.93
N THR A 73 -0.79 -5.81 -2.88
CA THR A 73 -0.05 -7.05 -2.56
C THR A 73 -0.21 -8.09 -3.67
N VAL A 74 -1.42 -8.22 -4.23
CA VAL A 74 -1.69 -9.07 -5.40
C VAL A 74 -0.95 -8.55 -6.63
N ALA A 75 -0.92 -7.24 -6.86
CA ALA A 75 -0.14 -6.63 -7.95
C ALA A 75 1.33 -7.04 -7.87
N MET A 76 1.90 -7.01 -6.67
CA MET A 76 3.28 -7.43 -6.42
C MET A 76 3.50 -8.92 -6.68
N LEU A 77 2.57 -9.78 -6.25
CA LEU A 77 2.62 -11.22 -6.52
C LEU A 77 2.62 -11.50 -8.02
N VAL A 78 1.73 -10.83 -8.77
CA VAL A 78 1.67 -10.90 -10.23
C VAL A 78 2.98 -10.41 -10.85
N CYS A 79 3.52 -9.29 -10.38
CA CYS A 79 4.82 -8.78 -10.84
C CYS A 79 5.94 -9.82 -10.67
N ARG A 80 5.98 -10.54 -9.55
CA ARG A 80 6.97 -11.59 -9.30
C ARG A 80 6.80 -12.79 -10.23
N LEU A 81 5.56 -13.24 -10.46
CA LEU A 81 5.27 -14.31 -11.41
C LEU A 81 5.66 -13.94 -12.85
N VAL A 82 5.39 -12.68 -13.25
CA VAL A 82 5.77 -12.15 -14.58
C VAL A 82 7.29 -12.09 -14.74
N LEU A 83 8.04 -11.73 -13.69
CA LEU A 83 9.50 -11.75 -13.71
C LEU A 83 10.07 -13.16 -13.85
N LEU A 84 9.46 -14.16 -13.21
CA LEU A 84 9.86 -15.57 -13.34
C LEU A 84 9.64 -16.12 -14.77
N ALA A 85 8.68 -15.57 -15.52
CA ALA A 85 8.38 -15.98 -16.88
C ALA A 85 9.34 -15.36 -17.94
N GLY A 86 10.13 -14.34 -17.59
CA GLY A 86 11.12 -13.72 -18.47
C GLY A 86 11.39 -12.25 -18.17
N SER A 87 12.67 -11.87 -18.18
CA SER A 87 13.10 -10.47 -17.97
C SER A 87 13.25 -9.74 -19.30
N GLY A 88 12.43 -8.70 -19.52
CA GLY A 88 12.49 -7.87 -20.72
C GLY A 88 11.67 -6.58 -20.58
N THR A 89 11.81 -5.65 -21.53
CA THR A 89 11.09 -4.35 -21.51
C THR A 89 9.58 -4.52 -21.45
N VAL A 90 9.05 -5.59 -22.07
CA VAL A 90 7.61 -5.90 -22.07
C VAL A 90 7.12 -6.29 -20.68
N SER A 91 7.89 -7.06 -19.90
CA SER A 91 7.49 -7.42 -18.53
C SER A 91 7.50 -6.20 -17.60
N PHE A 92 8.40 -5.23 -17.81
CA PHE A 92 8.37 -3.96 -17.09
C PHE A 92 7.10 -3.15 -17.39
N ILE A 93 6.70 -3.03 -18.67
CA ILE A 93 5.49 -2.31 -19.06
C ILE A 93 4.23 -2.95 -18.45
N ILE A 94 4.13 -4.29 -18.47
CA ILE A 94 3.01 -5.01 -17.87
C ILE A 94 2.95 -4.75 -16.36
N ARG A 95 4.09 -4.82 -15.66
CA ARG A 95 4.17 -4.49 -14.22
C ARG A 95 3.69 -3.07 -13.95
N LEU A 96 4.12 -2.11 -14.75
CA LEU A 96 3.73 -0.71 -14.60
C LEU A 96 2.22 -0.52 -14.74
N ILE A 97 1.61 -1.12 -15.77
CA ILE A 97 0.15 -1.05 -15.98
C ILE A 97 -0.59 -1.70 -14.81
N VAL A 98 -0.17 -2.88 -14.36
CA VAL A 98 -0.82 -3.61 -13.27
C VAL A 98 -0.74 -2.82 -11.96
N VAL A 99 0.43 -2.27 -11.62
CA VAL A 99 0.59 -1.46 -10.40
C VAL A 99 -0.24 -0.18 -10.45
N VAL A 100 -0.26 0.54 -11.58
CA VAL A 100 -1.07 1.76 -11.73
C VAL A 100 -2.57 1.46 -11.64
N ALA A 101 -3.04 0.36 -12.24
CA ALA A 101 -4.43 -0.05 -12.14
C ALA A 101 -4.83 -0.39 -10.69
N MET A 102 -3.98 -1.15 -9.98
CA MET A 102 -4.25 -1.53 -8.58
C MET A 102 -4.11 -0.35 -7.63
N PHE A 103 -3.17 0.57 -7.88
CA PHE A 103 -3.05 1.86 -7.20
C PHE A 103 -4.34 2.67 -7.31
N GLY A 104 -4.85 2.82 -8.53
CA GLY A 104 -6.11 3.53 -8.79
C GLY A 104 -7.28 2.88 -8.04
N TRP A 105 -7.40 1.56 -8.12
CA TRP A 105 -8.45 0.81 -7.44
C TRP A 105 -8.41 0.99 -5.92
N SER A 106 -7.24 0.81 -5.31
CA SER A 106 -7.05 0.94 -3.86
C SER A 106 -7.29 2.36 -3.37
N THR A 107 -6.87 3.36 -4.14
CA THR A 107 -7.12 4.77 -3.82
C THR A 107 -8.60 5.10 -3.93
N LEU A 108 -9.29 4.64 -4.98
CA LEU A 108 -10.74 4.86 -5.14
C LEU A 108 -11.54 4.16 -4.05
N ALA A 109 -11.23 2.90 -3.74
CA ALA A 109 -11.93 2.15 -2.70
C ALA A 109 -11.76 2.81 -1.31
N SER A 110 -10.53 3.15 -0.93
CA SER A 110 -10.25 3.78 0.36
C SER A 110 -10.84 5.17 0.47
N THR A 111 -10.75 5.99 -0.58
CA THR A 111 -11.36 7.33 -0.60
C THR A 111 -12.88 7.25 -0.60
N ALA A 112 -13.52 6.28 -1.26
CA ALA A 112 -14.97 6.10 -1.18
C ALA A 112 -15.43 5.84 0.27
N PHE A 113 -14.78 4.92 0.99
CA PHE A 113 -15.14 4.63 2.39
C PHE A 113 -14.84 5.78 3.35
N LEU A 114 -13.65 6.39 3.25
CA LEU A 114 -13.24 7.44 4.17
C LEU A 114 -13.90 8.79 3.84
N ALA A 115 -14.09 9.14 2.58
CA ALA A 115 -14.69 10.42 2.19
C ALA A 115 -16.21 10.44 2.42
N ASP A 116 -16.90 9.29 2.37
CA ASP A 116 -18.33 9.22 2.71
C ASP A 116 -18.58 9.42 4.21
N SER A 117 -17.57 9.11 5.02
CA SER A 117 -17.58 9.31 6.48
C SER A 117 -17.23 10.74 6.91
N GLN A 118 -16.96 11.64 5.95
CA GLN A 118 -16.55 13.03 6.18
C GLN A 118 -17.61 14.01 5.70
N PRO A 119 -17.75 15.17 6.37
CA PRO A 119 -18.66 16.21 5.91
C PRO A 119 -18.29 16.68 4.49
N PRO A 120 -19.27 17.02 3.64
CA PRO A 120 -19.08 17.27 2.20
C PRO A 120 -18.07 18.38 1.88
N ASN A 121 -17.88 19.34 2.79
CA ASN A 121 -16.92 20.45 2.62
C ASN A 121 -15.46 20.08 3.00
N ARG A 122 -15.19 18.84 3.45
CA ARG A 122 -13.86 18.43 3.93
C ARG A 122 -13.30 17.18 3.24
N LYS A 123 -14.01 16.63 2.25
CA LYS A 123 -13.63 15.40 1.54
C LYS A 123 -12.26 15.52 0.86
N ALA A 124 -11.98 16.63 0.20
CA ALA A 124 -10.71 16.85 -0.51
C ALA A 124 -9.47 16.79 0.40
N LEU A 125 -9.58 17.29 1.64
CA LEU A 125 -8.46 17.29 2.60
C LEU A 125 -8.10 15.89 3.09
N VAL A 126 -9.06 14.96 3.11
CA VAL A 126 -8.81 13.54 3.47
C VAL A 126 -8.29 12.74 2.27
N VAL A 127 -8.71 13.07 1.05
CA VAL A 127 -8.26 12.38 -0.17
C VAL A 127 -6.77 12.57 -0.43
N TYR A 128 -6.23 13.77 -0.19
CA TYR A 128 -4.82 14.07 -0.45
C TYR A 128 -3.82 13.13 0.27
N PRO A 129 -3.86 12.97 1.61
CA PRO A 129 -2.94 12.08 2.30
C PRO A 129 -3.17 10.60 1.97
N ILE A 130 -4.41 10.19 1.63
CA ILE A 130 -4.71 8.83 1.16
C ILE A 130 -4.03 8.55 -0.18
N PHE A 131 -4.15 9.47 -1.14
CA PHE A 131 -3.50 9.35 -2.44
C PHE A 131 -1.98 9.24 -2.30
N LEU A 132 -1.37 10.11 -1.49
CA LEU A 132 0.08 10.11 -1.25
C LEU A 132 0.54 8.77 -0.66
N PHE A 133 -0.21 8.23 0.30
CA PHE A 133 0.10 6.94 0.92
C PHE A 133 0.16 5.78 -0.07
N TYR A 134 -0.89 5.59 -0.88
CA TYR A 134 -0.88 4.53 -1.90
C TYR A 134 0.15 4.79 -2.99
N PHE A 135 0.47 6.06 -3.28
CA PHE A 135 1.45 6.44 -4.28
C PHE A 135 2.85 5.99 -3.83
N VAL A 136 3.21 6.27 -2.57
CA VAL A 136 4.48 5.82 -1.99
C VAL A 136 4.59 4.29 -2.00
N ILE A 137 3.53 3.56 -1.63
CA ILE A 137 3.54 2.08 -1.66
C ILE A 137 3.69 1.56 -3.09
N SER A 138 2.95 2.12 -4.04
CA SER A 138 3.03 1.73 -5.46
C SER A 138 4.41 2.01 -6.04
N TRP A 139 5.00 3.14 -5.67
CA TRP A 139 6.35 3.50 -6.05
C TRP A 139 7.37 2.49 -5.53
N MET A 140 7.29 2.12 -4.25
CA MET A 140 8.16 1.08 -3.68
C MET A 140 8.06 -0.25 -4.43
N ILE A 141 6.85 -0.67 -4.82
CA ILE A 141 6.63 -1.92 -5.59
C ILE A 141 7.23 -1.84 -6.99
N LEU A 142 7.19 -0.67 -7.64
CA LEU A 142 7.78 -0.45 -8.96
C LEU A 142 9.30 -0.42 -8.92
N THR A 143 9.88 0.29 -7.95
CA THR A 143 11.34 0.37 -7.79
C THR A 143 11.94 -0.94 -7.32
N PHE A 144 11.13 -1.84 -6.74
CA PHE A 144 11.57 -3.18 -6.37
C PHE A 144 11.96 -3.96 -7.63
N THR A 145 13.27 -4.02 -7.86
CA THR A 145 13.89 -4.75 -8.95
C THR A 145 14.71 -5.85 -8.30
N PRO A 146 14.31 -7.13 -8.40
CA PRO A 146 15.21 -8.20 -8.02
C PRO A 146 16.38 -8.13 -9.01
N GLN A 147 17.56 -7.78 -8.50
CA GLN A 147 18.82 -7.96 -9.21
C GLN A 147 19.17 -9.44 -9.15
#